data_AF-A0A0D0CA30-F1
#
_entry.id   AF-A0A0D0CA30-F1
#
_cell.length_a   1.000
_cell.length_b   1.000
_cell.length_c   1.000
_cell.angle_alpha   90.00
_cell.angle_beta   90.00
_cell.angle_gamma   90.00
#
_symmetry.space_group_name_H-M   'P 1'
#
loop_
_entity.id
_entity.type
_entity.pdbx_description
1 polymer ?
#
loop_
_entity_poly.entity_id
_entity_poly.type
_entity_poly.pdbx_seq_one_letter_code
_entity_poly.pdbx_strand_id
1 'polypeptide(L)' 'MDIPSHWQLHMLDIIAGYMVNQFLETIGQPTRPTPALPDTSILLSAVFEADQIVWSMAKAYQNQRTFPIDI' A
#
# COMPACT_ATOMS: atom_id res chain seq x y z
N MET A 1 3.46 0.62 -25.86
CA MET A 1 4.84 1.05 -25.56
C MET A 1 5.31 0.13 -24.46
N ASP A 2 6.34 -0.68 -24.69
CA ASP A 2 6.90 -1.53 -23.64
C ASP A 2 7.57 -0.66 -22.59
N ILE A 3 7.18 -0.84 -21.33
CA ILE A 3 7.77 -0.13 -20.20
C ILE A 3 9.09 -0.85 -19.87
N PRO A 4 10.24 -0.15 -19.84
CA PRO A 4 11.49 -0.75 -19.42
C PRO A 4 11.36 -1.42 -18.04
N SER A 5 11.92 -2.62 -17.87
CA SER A 5 11.82 -3.40 -16.63
C SER A 5 12.29 -2.64 -15.38
N HIS A 6 13.31 -1.78 -15.53
CA HIS A 6 13.78 -0.93 -14.43
C HIS A 6 12.73 0.10 -13.98
N TRP A 7 11.91 0.60 -14.91
CA TRP A 7 10.83 1.53 -14.60
C TRP A 7 9.65 0.83 -13.92
N GLN A 8 9.36 -0.41 -14.31
CA GLN A 8 8.35 -1.23 -13.64
C GLN A 8 8.72 -1.53 -12.19
N LEU A 9 9.96 -1.94 -11.92
CA LEU A 9 10.46 -2.16 -10.56
C LEU A 9 10.37 -0.90 -9.71
N HIS A 10 10.76 0.24 -10.26
CA HIS A 10 10.67 1.53 -9.56
C HIS A 10 9.22 1.91 -9.23
N MET A 11 8.26 1.69 -10.14
CA MET A 11 6.85 1.94 -9.86
C MET A 11 6.29 1.00 -8.79
N LEU A 12 6.70 -0.28 -8.80
CA LEU A 12 6.30 -1.25 -7.77
C LEU A 12 6.82 -0.86 -6.39
N ASP A 13 8.07 -0.40 -6.28
CA ASP A 13 8.64 0.07 -5.02
C ASP A 13 7.88 1.29 -4.47
N ILE A 14 7.48 2.21 -5.34
CA ILE A 14 6.66 3.37 -4.95
C ILE A 14 5.29 2.92 -4.41
N ILE A 15 4.60 2.02 -5.14
CA ILE A 15 3.28 1.51 -4.75
C ILE A 15 3.38 0.72 -3.44
N ALA A 16 4.40 -0.11 -3.28
CA ALA A 16 4.63 -0.86 -2.05
C ALA A 16 4.91 0.07 -0.86
N GLY A 17 5.73 1.10 -1.05
CA GLY A 17 5.98 2.13 -0.03
C GLY A 17 4.70 2.88 0.36
N TYR A 18 3.88 3.23 -0.63
CA TYR A 18 2.56 3.82 -0.40
C TYR A 18 1.65 2.89 0.41
N MET A 19 1.49 1.62 -0.01
CA MET A 19 0.64 0.64 0.68
C MET A 19 1.03 0.46 2.16
N VAL A 20 2.33 0.35 2.43
CA VAL A 20 2.85 0.20 3.80
C VAL A 20 2.49 1.43 4.63
N ASN A 21 2.71 2.63 4.09
CA ASN A 21 2.41 3.87 4.81
C ASN A 21 0.90 4.03 5.07
N GLN A 22 0.05 3.78 4.07
CA GLN A 22 -1.40 3.83 4.24
C GLN A 22 -1.90 2.83 5.27
N PHE A 23 -1.33 1.61 5.27
CA PHE A 23 -1.68 0.60 6.27
C PHE A 23 -1.30 1.05 7.67
N LEU A 24 -0.07 1.51 7.88
CA LEU A 24 0.42 2.01 9.17
C LEU A 24 -0.43 3.18 9.66
N GLU A 25 -0.75 4.14 8.80
CA GLU A 25 -1.63 5.26 9.12
C GLU A 25 -3.02 4.78 9.57
N THR A 26 -3.60 3.84 8.81
CA THR A 26 -4.94 3.29 9.11
C THR A 26 -5.00 2.60 10.47
N ILE A 27 -3.90 1.98 10.92
CA ILE A 27 -3.81 1.34 12.24
C ILE A 27 -3.21 2.25 13.32
N GLY A 28 -2.97 3.53 13.02
CA GLY A 28 -2.48 4.53 13.97
C GLY A 28 -0.99 4.38 14.33
N GLN A 29 -0.20 3.74 13.48
CA GLN A 29 1.25 3.61 13.65
C GLN A 29 2.03 4.71 12.92
N PRO A 30 3.25 5.04 13.40
CA PRO A 30 4.11 6.01 12.72
C PRO A 30 4.41 5.58 11.28
N THR A 31 4.19 6.48 10.34
CA THR A 31 4.51 6.27 8.92
C THR A 31 5.95 6.66 8.61
N ARG A 32 6.46 6.17 7.47
CA ARG A 32 7.75 6.58 6.92
C ARG A 32 7.51 7.62 5.81
N PRO A 33 8.49 8.47 5.44
CA PRO A 33 8.29 9.40 4.32
C PRO A 33 7.82 8.68 3.05
N THR A 34 6.63 9.03 2.56
CA THR A 34 6.07 8.45 1.33
C THR A 34 6.82 9.02 0.12
N PRO A 35 7.34 8.18 -0.78
CA PRO A 35 7.86 8.64 -2.06
C PRO A 35 6.77 9.40 -2.83
N ALA A 36 7.13 10.49 -3.50
CA ALA A 36 6.19 11.23 -4.33
C ALA A 36 5.65 10.31 -5.44
N LEU A 37 4.33 10.13 -5.46
CA LEU A 37 3.63 9.36 -6.49
C LEU A 37 3.68 10.16 -7.80
N PRO A 38 4.27 9.63 -8.89
CA PRO A 38 4.22 10.30 -10.18
C PRO A 38 2.79 10.30 -10.75
N ASP A 39 2.28 11.46 -11.18
CA ASP A 39 0.95 11.62 -11.78
C ASP A 39 0.85 10.97 -13.16
N THR A 40 0.79 9.64 -13.18
CA THR A 40 0.54 8.84 -14.37
C THR A 40 -0.72 8.03 -14.17
N SER A 41 -1.55 7.90 -15.22
CA SER A 41 -2.82 7.16 -15.16
C SER A 41 -2.66 5.70 -14.76
N ILE A 42 -1.54 5.07 -15.14
CA ILE A 42 -1.17 3.70 -14.74
C ILE A 42 -0.98 3.61 -13.22
N LEU A 43 -0.30 4.60 -12.63
CA LEU A 43 -0.05 4.64 -11.20
C LEU A 43 -1.34 4.91 -10.42
N LEU A 44 -2.25 5.75 -10.94
CA LEU A 44 -3.55 6.03 -10.31
C LEU A 44 -4.43 4.77 -10.20
N SER A 45 -4.49 3.95 -11.25
CA SER A 45 -5.23 2.67 -11.20
C SER A 45 -4.62 1.71 -10.17
N ALA A 46 -3.28 1.63 -10.11
CA ALA A 46 -2.58 0.79 -9.15
C ALA A 46 -2.72 1.29 -7.70
N VAL A 47 -2.76 2.60 -7.48
CA VAL A 47 -3.04 3.22 -6.17
C VAL A 47 -4.46 2.90 -5.71
N PHE A 48 -5.44 2.93 -6.61
CA PHE A 48 -6.82 2.55 -6.26
C PHE A 48 -6.96 1.08 -5.85
N GLU A 49 -6.25 0.18 -6.52
CA GLU A 49 -6.18 -1.24 -6.10
C GLU A 49 -5.44 -1.40 -4.76
N ALA A 50 -4.33 -0.70 -4.59
CA ALA A 50 -3.55 -0.68 -3.35
C ALA A 50 -4.40 -0.24 -2.15
N ASP A 51 -5.22 0.81 -2.28
CA ASP A 51 -6.10 1.29 -1.22
C ASP A 51 -7.13 0.24 -0.78
N GLN A 52 -7.73 -0.50 -1.73
CA GLN A 52 -8.67 -1.57 -1.41
C GLN A 52 -8.00 -2.72 -0.64
N ILE A 53 -6.77 -3.06 -1.02
CA ILE A 53 -5.97 -4.09 -0.34
C ILE A 53 -5.63 -3.62 1.08
N VAL A 54 -5.13 -2.40 1.22
CA VAL A 54 -4.76 -1.80 2.52
C VAL A 54 -5.96 -1.78 3.46
N TRP A 55 -7.12 -1.35 2.98
CA TRP A 55 -8.34 -1.31 3.78
C TRP A 55 -8.75 -2.71 4.26
N SER A 56 -8.67 -3.71 3.37
CA SER A 56 -8.95 -5.10 3.69
C SER A 56 -7.96 -5.65 4.73
N MET A 57 -6.67 -5.35 4.59
CA MET A 57 -5.63 -5.72 5.55
C MET A 57 -5.86 -5.07 6.91
N ALA A 58 -6.17 -3.77 6.94
CA ALA A 58 -6.44 -3.05 8.18
C ALA A 58 -7.66 -3.63 8.92
N LYS A 59 -8.73 -3.96 8.18
CA LYS A 59 -9.91 -4.62 8.75
C LYS A 59 -9.57 -6.00 9.30
N ALA A 60 -8.80 -6.81 8.57
CA ALA A 60 -8.34 -8.11 9.05
C ALA A 60 -7.48 -7.99 10.32
N TYR A 61 -6.56 -7.02 10.35
CA TYR A 61 -5.73 -6.71 11.52
C TYR A 61 -6.57 -6.30 12.74
N GLN A 62 -7.56 -5.43 12.56
CA GLN A 62 -8.49 -5.04 13.63
C GLN A 62 -9.29 -6.23 14.17
N ASN A 63 -9.77 -7.11 13.28
CA ASN A 63 -10.48 -8.32 13.67
C ASN A 63 -9.58 -9.27 14.49
N GLN A 64 -8.32 -9.45 14.09
CA GLN A 64 -7.33 -10.25 14.84
C GLN A 64 -7.02 -9.67 16.22
N ARG A 65 -6.98 -8.34 16.36
CA ARG A 65 -6.79 -7.69 17.67
C ARG A 65 -8.01 -7.79 18.57
N THR A 66 -9.20 -7.86 17.99
CA THR A 66 -10.47 -7.98 18.72
C THR A 66 -10.72 -9.43 19.18
N PHE A 67 -10.27 -10.40 18.39
CA PHE A 67 -10.30 -11.82 18.73
C PHE A 67 -8.90 -12.39 18.56
N PRO A 68 -8.02 -12.25 19.57
CA PRO A 68 -6.73 -12.90 19.53
C PRO A 68 -6.99 -14.40 19.39
N ILE A 69 -6.60 -14.97 18.26
CA ILE A 69 -6.51 -16.41 18.11
C ILE A 69 -5.29 -16.78 18.95
N ASP A 70 -5.51 -17.32 20.14
CA ASP A 70 -4.46 -17.99 20.91
C ASP A 70 -4.02 -19.21 20.09
N ILE A 71 -2.83 -19.14 19.50
CA ILE A 71 -2.15 -20.24 18.79
C ILE A 71 -1.13 -20.87 19.73
#